data_AF-A0A949CCU2-F1
#
_entry.id   AF-A0A949CCU2-F1
#
_cell.length_a   1.000
_cell.length_b   1.000
_cell.length_c   1.000
_cell.angle_alpha   90.00
_cell.angle_beta   90.00
_cell.angle_gamma   90.00
#
_symmetry.space_group_name_H-M   'P 1'
#
loop_
_entity.id
_entity.type
_entity.pdbx_description
1 polymer ?
#
loop_
_entity_poly.entity_id
_entity_poly.type
_entity_poly.pdbx_seq_one_letter_code
_entity_poly.pdbx_strand_id
1 'polypeptide(L)' 'MTDKNQLKCNLGRIQAKPIDAEKIKREAFNNDGILVVKVDDERLSWPEKELIKQIGDKIYKNKNGEKNAK' A
#
# COMPACT_ATOMS: atom_id res chain seq x y z
N MET A 1 27.07 -28.05 12.82
CA MET A 1 26.67 -26.79 12.15
C MET A 1 25.26 -26.99 11.63
N THR A 2 24.30 -26.30 12.23
CA THR A 2 22.86 -26.62 12.14
C THR A 2 22.21 -25.82 11.00
N ASP A 3 21.53 -26.53 10.10
CA ASP A 3 20.77 -25.99 8.96
C ASP A 3 19.46 -25.33 9.44
N LYS A 4 19.19 -24.08 9.06
CA LYS A 4 17.92 -23.40 9.35
C LYS A 4 17.56 -22.38 8.27
N ASN A 5 17.14 -22.82 7.09
CA ASN A 5 15.93 -22.22 6.48
C ASN A 5 15.36 -22.99 5.29
N GLN A 6 15.24 -24.31 5.38
CA GLN A 6 14.56 -25.07 4.34
C GLN A 6 13.04 -24.85 4.45
N LEU A 7 12.52 -23.89 3.67
CA LEU A 7 11.09 -23.60 3.60
C LEU A 7 10.33 -24.86 3.17
N LYS A 8 9.54 -25.43 4.08
CA LYS A 8 8.87 -26.73 3.92
C LYS A 8 7.59 -26.68 3.08
N CYS A 9 7.16 -25.51 2.61
CA CYS A 9 5.94 -25.35 1.82
C CYS A 9 6.23 -25.28 0.31
N ASN A 10 5.46 -26.05 -0.46
CA ASN A 10 5.52 -26.12 -1.93
C ASN A 10 5.25 -24.75 -2.58
N LEU A 11 4.37 -23.96 -1.95
CA LEU A 11 4.03 -22.58 -2.35
C LEU A 11 5.13 -21.57 -2.03
N GLY A 12 5.95 -21.79 -1.00
CA GLY A 12 7.04 -20.90 -0.61
C GLY A 12 8.26 -20.94 -1.53
N ARG A 13 8.34 -21.95 -2.41
CA ARG A 13 9.39 -22.05 -3.45
C ARG A 13 9.08 -21.19 -4.68
N ILE A 14 7.85 -20.70 -4.82
CA ILE A 14 7.37 -19.95 -6.00
C ILE A 14 7.52 -18.43 -5.85
N GLN A 15 7.91 -17.91 -4.67
CA GLN A 15 8.21 -16.48 -4.54
C GLN A 15 9.68 -16.19 -4.87
N ALA A 16 10.04 -16.44 -6.13
CA ALA A 16 11.35 -16.16 -6.69
C ALA A 16 11.40 -14.72 -7.22
N LYS A 17 11.54 -13.75 -6.32
CA LYS A 17 12.31 -12.50 -6.52
C LYS A 17 12.14 -11.62 -5.27
N PRO A 18 13.24 -11.18 -4.62
CA PRO A 18 13.16 -10.01 -3.77
C PRO A 18 12.74 -8.85 -4.66
N ILE A 19 11.47 -8.49 -4.58
CA ILE A 19 10.93 -7.35 -5.29
C ILE A 19 11.50 -6.11 -4.60
N ASP A 20 12.27 -5.32 -5.34
CA ASP A 20 12.74 -4.03 -4.86
C ASP A 20 11.54 -3.08 -4.76
N ALA A 21 10.97 -3.01 -3.55
CA ALA A 21 9.73 -2.29 -3.30
C ALA A 21 9.88 -0.78 -3.55
N GLU A 22 11.08 -0.22 -3.41
CA GLU A 22 11.36 1.17 -3.74
C GLU A 22 11.34 1.40 -5.24
N LYS A 23 11.97 0.51 -6.02
CA LYS A 23 11.94 0.57 -7.48
C LYS A 23 10.51 0.45 -8.00
N ILE A 24 9.71 -0.48 -7.48
CA ILE A 24 8.30 -0.61 -7.88
C ILE A 24 7.50 0.66 -7.56
N LYS A 25 7.68 1.24 -6.36
CA LYS A 25 6.98 2.49 -6.01
C LYS A 25 7.36 3.64 -6.95
N ARG A 26 8.65 3.74 -7.34
CA ARG A 26 9.13 4.75 -8.30
C ARG A 26 8.59 4.51 -9.71
N GLU A 27 8.62 3.27 -10.19
CA GLU A 27 8.08 2.91 -11.50
C GLU A 27 6.57 3.11 -11.58
N ALA A 28 5.81 2.69 -10.55
CA ALA A 28 4.37 2.89 -10.49
C ALA A 28 3.99 4.38 -10.46
N PHE A 29 4.78 5.22 -9.79
CA PHE A 29 4.58 6.67 -9.82
C PHE A 29 4.91 7.28 -11.19
N ASN A 30 6.03 6.89 -11.79
CA ASN A 30 6.50 7.47 -13.06
C ASN A 30 5.68 7.02 -14.28
N ASN A 31 5.25 5.75 -14.30
CA ASN A 31 4.60 5.15 -15.47
C ASN A 31 3.06 5.19 -15.37
N ASP A 32 2.50 4.94 -14.19
CA ASP A 32 1.06 4.78 -13.99
C ASP A 32 0.43 5.90 -13.15
N GLY A 33 1.25 6.81 -12.60
CA GLY A 33 0.79 7.87 -11.71
C GLY A 33 0.29 7.38 -10.36
N ILE A 34 0.65 6.16 -9.95
CA ILE A 34 0.17 5.53 -8.72
C ILE A 34 1.12 5.85 -7.57
N LEU A 35 0.61 6.55 -6.56
CA LEU A 35 1.34 6.89 -5.33
C LEU A 35 0.75 6.14 -4.13
N VAL A 36 1.54 5.28 -3.49
CA VAL A 36 1.17 4.60 -2.24
C VAL A 36 1.96 5.21 -1.09
N VAL A 37 1.28 6.04 -0.30
CA VAL A 37 1.85 6.75 0.85
C VAL A 37 1.01 6.53 2.10
N LYS A 38 1.66 6.53 3.26
CA LYS A 38 0.97 6.53 4.55
C LYS A 38 0.38 7.92 4.77
N VAL A 39 -0.87 8.00 5.25
CA VAL A 39 -1.55 9.29 5.49
C VAL A 39 -0.78 10.19 6.47
N ASP A 40 -0.06 9.59 7.42
CA ASP A 40 0.75 10.30 8.41
C ASP A 40 2.26 10.27 8.11
N ASP A 41 2.66 10.04 6.85
CA ASP A 41 4.09 9.99 6.49
C ASP A 41 4.83 11.26 6.95
N GLU A 42 5.94 11.09 7.65
CA GLU A 42 6.73 12.17 8.24
C GLU A 42 7.37 13.12 7.21
N ARG A 43 7.47 12.69 5.95
CA ARG A 43 7.96 13.51 4.84
C ARG A 43 6.92 14.48 4.29
N LEU A 44 5.66 14.32 4.68
CA LEU A 44 4.55 15.16 4.24
C LEU A 44 4.32 16.28 5.26
N SER A 45 4.19 17.50 4.77
CA SER A 45 3.75 18.64 5.56
C SER A 45 2.30 18.44 6.01
N TRP A 46 1.92 19.07 7.11
CA TRP A 46 0.54 19.06 7.61
C TRP A 46 -0.55 19.27 6.53
N PRO A 47 -0.45 20.27 5.61
CA PRO A 47 -1.45 20.44 4.56
C PRO A 47 -1.49 19.27 3.55
N GLU A 48 -0.35 18.63 3.28
CA GLU A 48 -0.25 17.50 2.35
C GLU A 48 -0.91 16.25 2.96
N LYS A 49 -0.70 16.03 4.26
CA LYS A 49 -1.38 14.97 5.02
C LYS A 49 -2.90 15.15 5.00
N GLU A 50 -3.36 16.39 5.19
CA GLU A 50 -4.80 16.70 5.15
C GLU A 50 -5.39 16.47 3.76
N LEU A 51 -4.68 16.90 2.70
CA LEU A 51 -5.11 16.67 1.31
C LEU A 51 -5.26 15.19 0.99
N ILE A 52 -4.27 14.36 1.35
CA ILE A 52 -4.33 12.91 1.14
C ILE A 52 -5.51 12.30 1.93
N LYS A 53 -5.73 12.75 3.16
CA LYS A 53 -6.88 12.30 3.98
C LYS A 53 -8.20 12.68 3.33
N GLN A 54 -8.36 13.90 2.83
CA GLN A 54 -9.57 14.35 2.13
C GLN A 54 -9.81 13.56 0.83
N ILE A 55 -8.77 13.32 0.04
CA ILE A 55 -8.86 12.51 -1.18
C ILE A 55 -9.25 11.07 -0.83
N GLY A 56 -8.60 10.48 0.18
CA GLY A 56 -8.91 9.14 0.66
C GLY A 56 -10.35 9.02 1.18
N ASP A 57 -10.81 9.99 1.98
CA ASP A 57 -12.19 10.09 2.44
C ASP A 57 -13.13 10.19 1.23
N LYS A 58 -12.86 11.05 0.25
CA LYS A 58 -13.69 11.18 -0.96
C LYS A 58 -13.79 9.89 -1.79
N ILE A 59 -12.71 9.13 -1.91
CA ILE A 59 -12.65 7.93 -2.75
C ILE A 59 -13.22 6.71 -2.01
N TYR A 60 -12.93 6.56 -0.72
CA TYR A 60 -13.24 5.33 0.04
C TYR A 60 -14.37 5.50 1.05
N LYS A 61 -14.82 6.72 1.36
CA LYS A 61 -16.01 6.94 2.17
C LYS A 61 -17.22 6.62 1.34
N ASN A 62 -17.53 5.33 1.33
CA ASN A 62 -18.82 4.82 0.98
C ASN A 62 -19.90 5.60 1.76
N LYS A 63 -20.80 6.28 1.04
CA LYS A 63 -22.13 6.67 1.55
C LYS A 63 -23.02 5.45 1.85
N ASN A 64 -22.44 4.30 2.22
CA ASN A 64 -23.17 3.05 2.46
C ASN A 64 -23.74 2.98 3.89
N GLY A 65 -23.83 4.11 4.59
CA GLY A 65 -24.53 4.26 5.88
C GLY A 65 -25.93 4.83 5.78
N GLU A 66 -26.43 5.22 4.59
CA GLU A 66 -27.72 5.93 4.43
C GLU A 66 -28.84 5.07 3.79
N LYS A 67 -28.78 3.73 3.89
CA LYS A 67 -29.79 2.83 3.27
C LYS A 67 -30.29 1.65 4.13
N ASN A 68 -30.10 1.66 5.46
CA ASN A 68 -30.83 0.75 6.35
C ASN A 68 -31.45 1.50 7.53
N ALA A 69 -32.36 2.41 7.20
CA ALA A 69 -33.40 2.88 8.10
C ALA A 69 -34.71 2.87 7.31
N LYS A 70 -35.26 1.66 7.09
CA LYS A 70 -36.70 1.49 6.88
C LYS A 70 -37.11 0.04 7.16
#